data_AF-A0A8X7VAJ0-F1
#
_entry.id   AF-A0A8X7VAJ0-F1
#
_cell.length_a   1.000
_cell.length_b   1.000
_cell.length_c   1.000
_cell.angle_alpha   90.00
_cell.angle_beta   90.00
_cell.angle_gamma   90.00
#
_symmetry.space_group_name_H-M   'P 1'
#
loop_
_entity.id
_entity.type
_entity.pdbx_description
1 polymer ?
#
loop_
_entity_poly.entity_id
_entity_poly.type
_entity_poly.pdbx_seq_one_letter_code
_entity_poly.pdbx_strand_id
1 'polypeptide(L)'
;MEELPSKTVSQREQFLVENDVFGMYSYFDASDIATQKFMVEIQRDKQVDYLMSGLRQLGPSFSSLDANRPWLCYWILHSIALLGETVDDELENNTIDLLGRCQGSDGGYGGGPGQLPHLATSYAAVNTLVTLGGDKAFSSINREQMACFLRRMKDTNGGFRMHNMGEIDVRACYTAISIASILNIVNDELTRGLGDYILSCQTYEGGIGGEPGSEAHGGYTYCGLATMILINEVDRLNLDSLMNWVVHRQGVEMGFQGRTNKLVDGCYTFGRQPLVFYYKEFIQPMIWYLMEHHMCHKGQMKITRNMLMMKVILKTVMKMILMRTAMRIQGVITKSIIRQPMLAGGFNRFLIASACRDMCSCARRSLMVDSETS
;
A
#
# COMPACT_ATOMS: atom_id res chain seq x y z
N MET A 1 -35.87 -27.93 28.13
CA MET A 1 -35.69 -26.98 27.01
C MET A 1 -34.29 -26.44 27.14
N GLU A 2 -33.38 -26.83 26.26
CA GLU A 2 -32.11 -26.09 26.13
C GLU A 2 -32.46 -24.69 25.64
N GLU A 3 -32.08 -23.65 26.39
CA GLU A 3 -32.18 -22.28 25.91
C GLU A 3 -31.31 -22.16 24.66
N LEU A 4 -31.92 -21.73 23.55
CA LEU A 4 -31.18 -21.40 22.33
C LEU A 4 -30.11 -20.36 22.69
N PRO A 5 -28.83 -20.58 22.33
CA PRO A 5 -27.78 -19.66 22.70
C PRO A 5 -28.07 -18.28 22.12
N SER A 6 -28.05 -17.26 22.99
CA SER A 6 -28.29 -15.87 22.60
C SER A 6 -27.21 -15.43 21.60
N LYS A 7 -27.63 -14.85 20.46
CA LYS A 7 -26.69 -14.31 19.47
C LYS A 7 -25.74 -13.29 20.11
N THR A 8 -24.45 -13.46 19.88
CA THR A 8 -23.43 -12.50 20.29
C THR A 8 -23.56 -11.17 19.53
N VAL A 9 -22.90 -10.11 20.02
CA VAL A 9 -22.83 -8.84 19.28
C VAL A 9 -22.26 -9.05 17.88
N SER A 10 -21.13 -9.75 17.74
CA SER A 10 -20.51 -10.00 16.43
C SER A 10 -21.45 -10.71 15.46
N GLN A 11 -22.20 -11.72 15.91
CA GLN A 11 -23.18 -12.41 15.06
C GLN A 11 -24.35 -11.52 14.66
N ARG A 12 -24.80 -10.63 15.55
CA ARG A 12 -25.89 -9.69 15.25
C ARG A 12 -25.45 -8.66 14.21
N GLU A 13 -24.30 -8.03 14.41
CA GLU A 13 -23.78 -7.03 13.47
C GLU A 13 -23.47 -7.64 12.09
N GLN A 14 -22.87 -8.84 12.07
CA GLN A 14 -22.60 -9.56 10.83
C GLN A 14 -23.90 -9.86 10.07
N PHE A 15 -24.94 -10.33 10.78
CA PHE A 15 -26.23 -10.62 10.17
C PHE A 15 -26.89 -9.38 9.56
N LEU A 16 -26.75 -8.20 10.20
CA LEU A 16 -27.30 -6.95 9.66
C LEU A 16 -26.61 -6.57 8.35
N VAL A 17 -25.28 -6.63 8.29
CA VAL A 17 -24.51 -6.32 7.07
C VAL A 17 -24.80 -7.33 5.97
N GLU A 18 -24.85 -8.63 6.28
CA GLU A 18 -25.21 -9.66 5.31
C GLU A 18 -26.61 -9.42 4.73
N ASN A 19 -27.58 -9.05 5.57
CA ASN A 19 -28.93 -8.74 5.11
C ASN A 19 -28.97 -7.55 4.14
N ASP A 20 -28.21 -6.49 4.44
CA ASP A 20 -28.14 -5.31 3.56
C ASP A 20 -27.44 -5.65 2.23
N VAL A 21 -26.29 -6.33 2.28
CA VAL A 21 -25.52 -6.71 1.07
C VAL A 21 -26.30 -7.70 0.20
N PHE A 22 -26.88 -8.74 0.80
CA PHE A 22 -27.65 -9.73 0.04
C PHE A 22 -28.97 -9.16 -0.46
N GLY A 23 -29.52 -8.14 0.20
CA GLY A 23 -30.60 -7.32 -0.34
C GLY A 23 -30.19 -6.63 -1.65
N MET A 24 -28.99 -6.04 -1.70
CA MET A 24 -28.46 -5.43 -2.94
C MET A 24 -28.21 -6.46 -4.04
N TYR A 25 -27.70 -7.65 -3.71
CA TYR A 25 -27.52 -8.74 -4.69
C TYR A 25 -28.85 -9.26 -5.22
N SER A 26 -29.84 -9.44 -4.34
CA SER A 26 -31.18 -9.86 -4.74
C SER A 26 -31.83 -8.84 -5.67
N TYR A 27 -31.64 -7.53 -5.38
CA TYR A 27 -32.10 -6.47 -6.26
C TYR A 27 -31.38 -6.49 -7.62
N PHE A 28 -30.07 -6.68 -7.63
CA PHE A 28 -29.27 -6.82 -8.85
C PHE A 28 -29.77 -8.00 -9.70
N ASP A 29 -29.93 -9.18 -9.11
CA ASP A 29 -30.36 -10.40 -9.80
C ASP A 29 -31.80 -10.29 -10.36
N ALA A 30 -32.67 -9.56 -9.66
CA ALA A 30 -34.04 -9.31 -10.10
C ALA A 30 -34.19 -8.20 -11.15
N SER A 31 -33.15 -7.39 -11.34
CA SER A 31 -33.16 -6.25 -12.27
C SER A 31 -32.98 -6.70 -13.72
N ASP A 32 -33.49 -5.90 -14.67
CA ASP A 32 -33.24 -6.14 -16.09
C ASP A 32 -31.76 -5.91 -16.47
N ILE A 33 -31.34 -6.43 -17.63
CA ILE A 33 -29.95 -6.38 -18.09
C ILE A 33 -29.41 -4.94 -18.20
N ALA A 34 -30.24 -3.97 -18.60
CA ALA A 34 -29.78 -2.59 -18.72
C ALA A 34 -29.50 -1.99 -17.34
N THR A 35 -30.38 -2.25 -16.38
CA THR A 35 -30.19 -1.86 -14.97
C THR A 35 -28.97 -2.55 -14.35
N GLN A 36 -28.81 -3.86 -14.55
CA GLN A 36 -27.62 -4.60 -14.08
C GLN A 36 -26.33 -4.00 -14.64
N LYS A 37 -26.30 -3.73 -15.95
CA LYS A 37 -25.14 -3.11 -16.61
C LYS A 37 -24.81 -1.74 -16.00
N PHE A 38 -25.84 -0.93 -15.74
CA PHE A 38 -25.66 0.37 -15.10
C PHE A 38 -25.13 0.26 -13.66
N MET A 39 -25.61 -0.72 -12.88
CA MET A 39 -25.18 -0.90 -11.48
C MET A 39 -23.71 -1.30 -11.34
N VAL A 40 -23.17 -2.08 -12.28
CA VAL A 40 -21.75 -2.49 -12.27
C VAL A 40 -20.83 -1.50 -12.99
N GLU A 41 -21.40 -0.50 -13.66
CA GLU A 41 -20.64 0.52 -14.36
C GLU A 41 -19.99 1.48 -13.36
N ILE A 42 -18.65 1.55 -13.42
CA ILE A 42 -17.89 2.53 -12.65
C ILE A 42 -18.25 3.92 -13.17
N GLN A 43 -18.90 4.71 -12.31
CA GLN A 43 -19.35 6.07 -12.60
C GLN A 43 -18.18 7.07 -12.64
N ARG A 44 -17.29 6.92 -13.62
CA ARG A 44 -16.01 7.65 -13.73
C ARG A 44 -16.19 9.16 -13.63
N ASP A 45 -17.05 9.76 -14.45
CA ASP A 45 -17.20 11.22 -14.52
C ASP A 45 -17.64 11.81 -13.17
N LYS A 46 -18.61 11.16 -12.50
CA LYS A 46 -19.06 11.56 -11.16
C LYS A 46 -17.93 11.46 -10.12
N GLN A 47 -17.07 10.45 -10.23
CA GLN A 47 -15.92 10.30 -9.35
C GLN A 47 -14.89 11.40 -9.61
N VAL A 48 -14.59 11.70 -10.87
CA VAL A 48 -13.66 12.79 -11.24
C VAL A 48 -14.18 14.13 -10.72
N ASP A 49 -15.47 14.44 -10.93
CA ASP A 49 -16.08 15.68 -10.44
C ASP A 49 -16.00 15.80 -8.91
N TYR A 50 -16.29 14.72 -8.20
CA TYR A 50 -16.16 14.66 -6.74
C TYR A 50 -14.72 14.91 -6.28
N LEU A 51 -13.75 14.26 -6.94
CA LEU A 51 -12.33 14.36 -6.62
C LEU A 51 -11.77 15.77 -6.91
N MET A 52 -12.10 16.33 -8.08
CA MET A 52 -11.67 17.68 -8.47
C MET A 52 -12.24 18.76 -7.55
N SER A 53 -13.51 18.62 -7.16
CA SER A 53 -14.13 19.51 -6.17
C SER A 53 -13.42 19.41 -4.82
N GLY A 54 -13.18 18.19 -4.33
CA GLY A 54 -12.49 17.95 -3.06
C GLY A 54 -11.04 18.42 -3.03
N LEU A 55 -10.35 18.44 -4.18
CA LEU A 55 -8.98 18.96 -4.27
C LEU A 55 -8.93 20.49 -4.10
N ARG A 56 -9.97 21.19 -4.57
CA ARG A 56 -10.10 22.66 -4.49
C ARG A 56 -10.57 23.12 -3.11
N GLN A 57 -11.63 22.51 -2.59
CA GLN A 57 -12.22 22.92 -1.32
C GLN A 57 -12.90 21.76 -0.61
N LEU A 58 -12.74 21.70 0.71
CA LEU A 58 -13.42 20.76 1.58
C LEU A 58 -14.35 21.50 2.53
N GLY A 59 -15.49 20.88 2.85
CA GLY A 59 -16.44 21.40 3.82
C GLY A 59 -15.97 21.25 5.27
N PRO A 60 -16.61 21.93 6.25
CA PRO A 60 -16.21 21.91 7.65
C PRO A 60 -16.19 20.51 8.31
N SER A 61 -16.92 19.54 7.75
CA SER A 61 -16.92 18.14 8.20
C SER A 61 -15.55 17.46 8.08
N PHE A 62 -14.64 18.01 7.28
CA PHE A 62 -13.26 17.50 7.13
C PHE A 62 -12.30 18.04 8.19
N SER A 63 -12.75 18.85 9.15
CA SER A 63 -11.91 19.37 10.24
C SER A 63 -11.19 18.27 11.04
N SER A 64 -11.81 17.10 11.21
CA SER A 64 -11.16 15.92 11.83
C SER A 64 -9.96 15.37 11.06
N LEU A 65 -9.74 15.83 9.83
CA LEU A 65 -8.62 15.47 8.95
C LEU A 65 -7.66 16.66 8.72
N ASP A 66 -7.73 17.71 9.54
CA ASP A 66 -6.83 18.87 9.40
C ASP A 66 -5.36 18.51 9.63
N ALA A 67 -5.08 17.48 10.43
CA ALA A 67 -3.75 16.88 10.57
C ALA A 67 -3.43 15.80 9.52
N ASN A 68 -4.21 15.71 8.44
CA ASN A 68 -4.08 14.70 7.39
C ASN A 68 -4.21 15.30 5.99
N ARG A 69 -3.85 16.58 5.80
CA ARG A 69 -3.99 17.25 4.49
C ARG A 69 -3.12 16.62 3.39
N PRO A 70 -1.86 16.19 3.64
CA PRO A 70 -1.12 15.41 2.65
C PRO A 70 -1.82 14.09 2.25
N TRP A 71 -2.54 13.44 3.18
CA TRP A 71 -3.34 12.27 2.84
C TRP A 71 -4.50 12.60 1.92
N LEU A 72 -5.19 13.72 2.14
CA LEU A 72 -6.23 14.18 1.24
C LEU A 72 -5.68 14.43 -0.16
N CYS A 73 -4.52 15.09 -0.28
CA CYS A 73 -3.85 15.27 -1.57
C CYS A 73 -3.54 13.92 -2.23
N TYR A 74 -2.95 12.97 -1.50
CA TYR A 74 -2.60 11.66 -2.04
C TYR A 74 -3.81 10.85 -2.46
N TRP A 75 -4.84 10.72 -1.60
CA TRP A 75 -6.05 9.97 -1.92
C TRP A 75 -6.76 10.52 -3.14
N ILE A 76 -6.84 11.84 -3.25
CA ILE A 76 -7.54 12.49 -4.37
C ILE A 76 -6.73 12.36 -5.66
N LEU A 77 -5.47 12.80 -5.68
CA LEU A 77 -4.64 12.79 -6.88
C LEU A 77 -4.31 11.37 -7.36
N HIS A 78 -4.12 10.43 -6.44
CA HIS A 78 -3.93 9.04 -6.81
C HIS A 78 -5.20 8.43 -7.42
N SER A 79 -6.38 8.77 -6.89
CA SER A 79 -7.65 8.31 -7.48
C SER A 79 -7.85 8.88 -8.89
N ILE A 80 -7.55 10.16 -9.10
CA ILE A 80 -7.56 10.81 -10.42
C ILE A 80 -6.62 10.06 -11.37
N ALA A 81 -5.39 9.76 -10.93
CA ALA A 81 -4.41 9.03 -11.73
C ALA A 81 -4.85 7.59 -12.06
N LEU A 82 -5.49 6.88 -11.12
CA LEU A 82 -6.04 5.53 -11.36
C LEU A 82 -7.19 5.54 -12.37
N LEU A 83 -7.98 6.62 -12.37
CA LEU A 83 -8.98 6.83 -13.42
C LEU A 83 -8.32 7.19 -14.75
N GLY A 84 -7.03 7.53 -14.79
CA GLY A 84 -6.31 7.91 -16.02
C GLY A 84 -6.56 9.36 -16.41
N GLU A 85 -6.93 10.19 -15.44
CA GLU A 85 -7.09 11.64 -15.59
C GLU A 85 -5.86 12.39 -15.07
N THR A 86 -5.81 13.69 -15.36
CA THR A 86 -4.75 14.60 -14.89
C THR A 86 -5.35 15.88 -14.31
N VAL A 87 -4.56 16.62 -13.54
CA VAL A 87 -4.95 17.94 -13.03
C VAL A 87 -4.31 19.05 -13.87
N ASP A 88 -4.91 20.24 -13.83
CA ASP A 88 -4.34 21.42 -14.48
C ASP A 88 -3.08 21.92 -13.74
N ASP A 89 -2.27 22.74 -14.44
CA ASP A 89 -1.03 23.30 -13.90
C ASP A 89 -1.27 24.11 -12.60
N GLU A 90 -2.44 24.75 -12.47
CA GLU A 90 -2.79 25.54 -11.29
C GLU A 90 -2.91 24.64 -10.05
N LEU A 91 -3.67 23.55 -10.14
CA LEU A 91 -3.86 22.57 -9.08
C LEU A 91 -2.57 21.83 -8.75
N GLU A 92 -1.77 21.48 -9.76
CA GLU A 92 -0.44 20.91 -9.55
C GLU A 92 0.43 21.87 -8.72
N ASN A 93 0.52 23.12 -9.16
CA ASN A 93 1.34 24.14 -8.49
C ASN A 93 0.87 24.43 -7.07
N ASN A 94 -0.44 24.52 -6.85
CA ASN A 94 -1.04 24.73 -5.54
C ASN A 94 -0.79 23.55 -4.60
N THR A 95 -0.83 22.32 -5.13
CA THR A 95 -0.53 21.11 -4.35
C THR A 95 0.94 21.09 -3.93
N ILE A 96 1.86 21.36 -4.85
CA ILE A 96 3.30 21.42 -4.56
C ILE A 96 3.59 22.50 -3.52
N ASP A 97 3.00 23.70 -3.65
CA ASP A 97 3.13 24.78 -2.67
C ASP A 97 2.60 24.38 -1.29
N LEU A 98 1.40 23.79 -1.23
CA LEU A 98 0.83 23.31 0.03
C LEU A 98 1.76 22.30 0.71
N LEU A 99 2.24 21.30 -0.02
CA LEU A 99 3.15 20.30 0.54
C LEU A 99 4.49 20.90 0.95
N GLY A 100 5.00 21.89 0.20
CA GLY A 100 6.18 22.66 0.58
C GLY A 100 6.00 23.36 1.93
N ARG A 101 4.82 23.96 2.17
CA ARG A 101 4.47 24.57 3.47
C ARG A 101 4.25 23.57 4.60
N CYS A 102 3.94 22.31 4.28
CA CYS A 102 3.86 21.22 5.25
C CYS A 102 5.23 20.60 5.57
N GLN A 103 6.30 20.94 4.83
CA GLN A 103 7.63 20.37 5.06
C GLN A 103 8.23 20.93 6.36
N GLY A 104 8.74 20.04 7.22
CA GLY A 104 9.40 20.43 8.47
C GLY A 104 10.78 21.02 8.23
N SER A 105 11.18 21.99 9.07
CA SER A 105 12.53 22.58 9.01
C SER A 105 13.66 21.57 9.23
N ASP A 106 13.36 20.47 9.90
CA ASP A 106 14.28 19.36 10.19
C ASP A 106 13.99 18.11 9.33
N GLY A 107 13.15 18.22 8.31
CA GLY A 107 12.79 17.15 7.38
C GLY A 107 11.47 16.44 7.69
N GLY A 108 10.95 15.72 6.69
CA GLY A 108 9.61 15.13 6.74
C GLY A 108 8.52 16.15 6.42
N TYR A 109 7.27 15.70 6.43
CA TYR A 109 6.07 16.52 6.21
C TYR A 109 5.09 16.34 7.36
N GLY A 110 4.53 17.45 7.86
CA GLY A 110 3.46 17.45 8.85
C GLY A 110 2.07 17.30 8.23
N GLY A 111 1.05 17.20 9.07
CA GLY A 111 -0.36 17.07 8.67
C GLY A 111 -0.97 18.30 8.02
N GLY A 112 -0.34 19.45 8.21
CA GLY A 112 -0.68 20.75 7.65
C GLY A 112 0.46 21.75 7.91
N PRO A 113 0.41 22.97 7.34
CA PRO A 113 1.45 23.97 7.54
C PRO A 113 1.69 24.27 9.02
N GLY A 114 2.96 24.24 9.44
CA GLY A 114 3.37 24.47 10.83
C GLY A 114 3.16 23.30 11.80
N GLN A 115 2.63 22.17 11.34
CA GLN A 115 2.50 20.97 12.18
C GLN A 115 3.79 20.14 12.19
N LEU A 116 3.95 19.33 13.24
CA LEU A 116 5.10 18.45 13.40
C LEU A 116 5.21 17.43 12.25
N PRO A 117 6.41 17.16 11.73
CA PRO A 117 6.63 16.09 10.75
C PRO A 117 6.25 14.72 11.27
N HIS A 118 5.61 13.93 10.42
CA HIS A 118 5.09 12.62 10.75
C HIS A 118 5.24 11.67 9.56
N LEU A 119 5.60 10.41 9.80
CA LEU A 119 5.90 9.42 8.76
C LEU A 119 4.69 9.16 7.84
N ALA A 120 3.48 9.06 8.40
CA ALA A 120 2.26 8.88 7.59
C ALA A 120 2.05 10.03 6.57
N THR A 121 2.15 11.28 7.01
CA THR A 121 1.96 12.45 6.16
C THR A 121 3.16 12.69 5.24
N SER A 122 4.36 12.28 5.66
CA SER A 122 5.55 12.24 4.80
C SER A 122 5.41 11.23 3.66
N TYR A 123 4.88 10.05 3.95
CA TYR A 123 4.57 9.02 2.96
C TYR A 123 3.54 9.55 1.95
N ALA A 124 2.45 10.13 2.45
CA ALA A 124 1.42 10.71 1.60
C ALA A 124 1.97 11.84 0.72
N ALA A 125 2.73 12.79 1.29
CA ALA A 125 3.33 13.89 0.55
C ALA A 125 4.29 13.41 -0.56
N VAL A 126 5.19 12.48 -0.24
CA VAL A 126 6.12 11.92 -1.23
C VAL A 126 5.35 11.21 -2.35
N ASN A 127 4.33 10.42 -2.03
CA ASN A 127 3.52 9.75 -3.05
C ASN A 127 2.67 10.70 -3.88
N THR A 128 2.16 11.78 -3.29
CA THR A 128 1.51 12.85 -4.05
C THR A 128 2.49 13.45 -5.06
N LEU A 129 3.68 13.84 -4.62
CA LEU A 129 4.69 14.46 -5.50
C LEU A 129 5.18 13.48 -6.58
N VAL A 130 5.28 12.19 -6.27
CA VAL A 130 5.58 11.14 -7.27
C VAL A 130 4.44 10.92 -8.25
N THR A 131 3.19 11.02 -7.80
CA THR A 131 2.00 10.87 -8.64
C THR A 131 1.89 12.04 -9.63
N LEU A 132 2.12 13.27 -9.17
CA LEU A 132 2.21 14.46 -10.04
C LEU A 132 3.39 14.32 -11.02
N GLY A 133 4.56 13.97 -10.50
CA GLY A 133 5.78 13.86 -11.30
C GLY A 133 6.31 15.22 -11.76
N GLY A 134 7.24 15.20 -12.72
CA GLY A 134 7.86 16.41 -13.25
C GLY A 134 8.94 17.01 -12.35
N ASP A 135 9.81 17.84 -12.94
CA ASP A 135 10.98 18.38 -12.27
C ASP A 135 10.62 19.25 -11.07
N LYS A 136 9.49 19.98 -11.14
CA LYS A 136 9.03 20.85 -10.06
C LYS A 136 8.61 20.04 -8.82
N ALA A 137 7.80 18.98 -8.99
CA ALA A 137 7.39 18.16 -7.86
C ALA A 137 8.59 17.41 -7.26
N PHE A 138 9.46 16.85 -8.10
CA PHE A 138 10.64 16.11 -7.63
C PHE A 138 11.65 17.00 -6.90
N SER A 139 11.92 18.20 -7.42
CA SER A 139 12.86 19.15 -6.79
C SER A 139 12.34 19.75 -5.49
N SER A 140 11.02 19.69 -5.24
CA SER A 140 10.42 20.15 -3.97
C SER A 140 10.71 19.21 -2.78
N ILE A 141 11.21 18.00 -3.03
CA ILE A 141 11.53 17.04 -1.96
C ILE A 141 12.97 17.28 -1.49
N ASN A 142 13.13 17.75 -0.25
CA ASN A 142 14.45 17.83 0.38
C ASN A 142 14.91 16.44 0.83
N ARG A 143 15.63 15.75 -0.05
CA ARG A 143 16.10 14.36 0.15
C ARG A 143 17.05 14.23 1.35
N GLU A 144 17.91 15.22 1.60
CA GLU A 144 18.88 15.19 2.71
C GLU A 144 18.19 15.35 4.06
N GLN A 145 17.27 16.31 4.16
CA GLN A 145 16.48 16.49 5.38
C GLN A 145 15.54 15.30 5.61
N MET A 146 14.96 14.72 4.55
CA MET A 146 14.18 13.50 4.67
C MET A 146 15.02 12.35 5.23
N ALA A 147 16.25 12.15 4.76
CA ALA A 147 17.15 11.14 5.32
C ALA A 147 17.45 11.38 6.81
N CYS A 148 17.65 12.64 7.21
CA CYS A 148 17.82 13.01 8.61
C CYS A 148 16.57 12.70 9.45
N PHE A 149 15.38 13.01 8.94
CA PHE A 149 14.11 12.70 9.60
C PHE A 149 13.92 11.18 9.78
N LEU A 150 14.12 10.39 8.72
CA LEU A 150 14.00 8.92 8.80
C LEU A 150 14.97 8.33 9.83
N ARG A 151 16.22 8.82 9.89
CA ARG A 151 17.18 8.41 10.92
C ARG A 151 16.69 8.74 12.33
N ARG A 152 16.13 9.93 12.56
CA ARG A 152 15.57 10.30 13.87
C ARG A 152 14.39 9.43 14.27
N MET A 153 13.59 8.98 13.30
CA MET A 153 12.44 8.10 13.55
C MET A 153 12.85 6.66 13.81
N LYS A 154 14.07 6.24 13.46
CA LYS A 154 14.55 4.88 13.72
C LYS A 154 14.67 4.64 15.22
N ASP A 155 14.00 3.61 15.72
CA ASP A 155 14.09 3.23 17.13
C ASP A 155 15.10 2.11 17.37
N THR A 156 15.58 2.04 18.61
CA THR A 156 16.48 1.01 19.13
C THR A 156 15.91 -0.41 19.08
N ASN A 157 14.59 -0.57 19.11
CA ASN A 157 13.93 -1.88 19.05
C ASN A 157 13.88 -2.50 17.63
N GLY A 158 14.44 -1.84 16.62
CA GLY A 158 14.39 -2.29 15.23
C GLY A 158 13.31 -1.59 14.39
N GLY A 159 12.22 -1.14 14.99
CA GLY A 159 11.14 -0.41 14.32
C GLY A 159 11.42 1.08 14.11
N PHE A 160 10.33 1.81 13.86
CA PHE A 160 10.33 3.26 13.66
C PHE A 160 9.21 3.91 14.48
N ARG A 161 9.43 5.15 14.92
CA ARG A 161 8.40 6.03 15.50
C ARG A 161 7.68 6.80 14.42
N MET A 162 6.38 6.98 14.55
CA MET A 162 5.60 7.75 13.56
C MET A 162 5.99 9.22 13.51
N HIS A 163 6.37 9.81 14.64
CA HIS A 163 6.92 11.15 14.75
C HIS A 163 7.79 11.25 16.01
N ASN A 164 8.38 12.41 16.29
CA ASN A 164 9.15 12.61 17.52
C ASN A 164 8.28 12.30 18.75
N MET A 165 8.74 11.39 19.61
CA MET A 165 8.01 10.87 20.78
C MET A 165 6.67 10.19 20.47
N GLY A 166 6.40 9.87 19.20
CA GLY A 166 5.19 9.17 18.77
C GLY A 166 5.23 7.67 18.99
N GLU A 167 4.14 7.02 18.61
CA GLU A 167 3.95 5.58 18.68
C GLU A 167 4.89 4.81 17.74
N ILE A 168 5.11 3.54 18.05
CA ILE A 168 5.87 2.60 17.22
C ILE A 168 4.92 1.48 16.82
N ASP A 169 4.70 1.34 15.52
CA ASP A 169 4.04 0.17 14.95
C ASP A 169 4.52 -0.06 13.51
N VAL A 170 4.07 -1.14 12.89
CA VAL A 170 4.51 -1.52 11.53
C VAL A 170 4.13 -0.50 10.44
N ARG A 171 3.21 0.46 10.68
CA ARG A 171 2.96 1.57 9.73
C ARG A 171 4.18 2.45 9.63
N ALA A 172 4.84 2.75 10.75
CA ALA A 172 6.05 3.56 10.79
C ALA A 172 7.15 2.88 9.96
N CYS A 173 7.28 1.56 10.12
CA CYS A 173 8.24 0.75 9.37
C CYS A 173 8.01 0.86 7.86
N TYR A 174 6.77 0.64 7.41
CA TYR A 174 6.43 0.69 5.99
C TYR A 174 6.58 2.09 5.41
N THR A 175 6.06 3.10 6.08
CA THR A 175 6.14 4.49 5.60
C THR A 175 7.58 4.96 5.49
N ALA A 176 8.42 4.68 6.50
CA ALA A 176 9.85 5.03 6.47
C ALA A 176 10.59 4.35 5.32
N ILE A 177 10.46 3.02 5.18
CA ILE A 177 11.16 2.26 4.15
C ILE A 177 10.62 2.54 2.75
N SER A 178 9.31 2.78 2.61
CA SER A 178 8.72 3.17 1.32
C SER A 178 9.28 4.51 0.86
N ILE A 179 9.27 5.54 1.72
CA ILE A 179 9.91 6.84 1.40
C ILE A 179 11.38 6.65 1.05
N ALA A 180 12.12 5.89 1.88
CA ALA A 180 13.54 5.65 1.65
C ALA A 180 13.81 4.97 0.30
N SER A 181 12.99 3.99 -0.07
CA SER A 181 13.10 3.27 -1.34
C SER A 181 12.83 4.18 -2.53
N ILE A 182 11.73 4.94 -2.48
CA ILE A 182 11.34 5.91 -3.53
C ILE A 182 12.45 6.93 -3.79
N LEU A 183 13.00 7.48 -2.70
CA LEU A 183 14.04 8.50 -2.78
C LEU A 183 15.44 7.91 -2.92
N ASN A 184 15.58 6.59 -3.05
CA ASN A 184 16.86 5.90 -3.15
C ASN A 184 17.84 6.29 -2.02
N ILE A 185 17.37 6.29 -0.77
CA ILE A 185 18.14 6.61 0.45
C ILE A 185 18.09 5.48 1.50
N VAL A 186 17.67 4.28 1.11
CA VAL A 186 17.78 3.09 1.95
C VAL A 186 19.26 2.83 2.28
N ASN A 187 19.55 2.49 3.53
CA ASN A 187 20.89 2.13 3.99
C ASN A 187 20.81 1.16 5.18
N ASP A 188 21.95 0.61 5.57
CA ASP A 188 22.06 -0.39 6.65
C ASP A 188 21.59 0.12 8.01
N GLU A 189 21.66 1.42 8.26
CA GLU A 189 21.20 2.02 9.51
C GLU A 189 19.67 1.97 9.63
N LEU A 190 18.97 2.26 8.53
CA LEU A 190 17.51 2.22 8.47
C LEU A 190 16.96 0.80 8.54
N THR A 191 17.66 -0.19 7.97
CA THR A 191 17.18 -1.58 7.92
C THR A 191 17.61 -2.42 9.13
N ARG A 192 18.56 -1.95 9.95
CA ARG A 192 19.08 -2.71 11.10
C ARG A 192 17.99 -3.08 12.11
N GLY A 193 17.84 -4.38 12.34
CA GLY A 193 16.88 -4.96 13.27
C GLY A 193 15.41 -4.85 12.82
N LEU A 194 15.16 -4.30 11.63
CA LEU A 194 13.80 -4.05 11.16
C LEU A 194 13.04 -5.34 10.88
N GLY A 195 13.71 -6.32 10.26
CA GLY A 195 13.12 -7.64 10.01
C GLY A 195 12.80 -8.38 11.31
N ASP A 196 13.66 -8.27 12.34
CA ASP A 196 13.38 -8.88 13.66
C ASP A 196 12.14 -8.27 14.31
N TYR A 197 12.00 -6.94 14.24
CA TYR A 197 10.82 -6.24 14.75
C TYR A 197 9.55 -6.71 14.03
N ILE A 198 9.54 -6.76 12.70
CA ILE A 198 8.35 -7.19 11.93
C ILE A 198 8.02 -8.66 12.17
N LEU A 199 9.03 -9.54 12.29
CA LEU A 199 8.81 -10.95 12.62
C LEU A 199 8.13 -11.13 13.97
N SER A 200 8.52 -10.33 14.95
CA SER A 200 7.88 -10.35 16.28
C SER A 200 6.41 -9.87 16.26
N CYS A 201 5.97 -9.21 15.18
CA CYS A 201 4.59 -8.82 14.96
C CYS A 201 3.75 -9.88 14.22
N GLN A 202 4.34 -10.94 13.66
CA GLN A 202 3.56 -12.03 13.06
C GLN A 202 2.88 -12.86 14.16
N THR A 203 1.56 -12.99 14.08
CA THR A 203 0.74 -13.57 15.15
C THR A 203 0.50 -15.06 14.92
N TYR A 204 -0.06 -15.73 15.94
CA TYR A 204 -0.49 -17.12 15.82
C TYR A 204 -1.56 -17.34 14.74
N GLU A 205 -2.31 -16.29 14.38
CA GLU A 205 -3.31 -16.38 13.32
C GLU A 205 -2.67 -16.49 11.93
N GLY A 206 -1.40 -16.09 11.79
CA GLY A 206 -0.61 -16.07 10.55
C GLY A 206 -0.42 -14.67 9.96
N GLY A 207 -1.33 -13.73 10.24
CA GLY A 207 -1.17 -12.33 9.87
C GLY A 207 -0.20 -11.56 10.75
N ILE A 208 -0.05 -10.26 10.49
CA ILE A 208 0.84 -9.36 11.24
C ILE A 208 0.01 -8.31 11.98
N GLY A 209 0.32 -8.12 13.26
CA GLY A 209 -0.24 -7.09 14.13
C GLY A 209 0.49 -5.75 14.03
N GLY A 210 -0.03 -4.73 14.69
CA GLY A 210 0.59 -3.40 14.72
C GLY A 210 1.94 -3.41 15.44
N GLU A 211 1.97 -4.12 16.55
CA GLU A 211 3.10 -4.31 17.45
C GLU A 211 3.11 -5.76 17.96
N PRO A 212 4.21 -6.22 18.58
CA PRO A 212 4.30 -7.58 19.10
C PRO A 212 3.18 -7.90 20.08
N GLY A 213 2.50 -9.03 19.87
CA GLY A 213 1.37 -9.47 20.71
C GLY A 213 -0.01 -8.88 20.34
N SER A 214 -0.08 -7.94 19.40
CA SER A 214 -1.37 -7.45 18.88
C SER A 214 -2.07 -8.45 17.96
N GLU A 215 -3.39 -8.32 17.81
CA GLU A 215 -4.21 -9.08 16.86
C GLU A 215 -3.74 -8.83 15.41
N ALA A 216 -3.80 -9.86 14.57
CA ALA A 216 -3.44 -9.68 13.17
C ALA A 216 -4.44 -8.76 12.46
N HIS A 217 -3.95 -7.80 11.67
CA HIS A 217 -4.80 -6.79 11.01
C HIS A 217 -4.40 -6.57 9.56
N GLY A 218 -5.37 -6.38 8.66
CA GLY A 218 -5.14 -6.19 7.23
C GLY A 218 -4.13 -5.09 6.89
N GLY A 219 -4.37 -3.87 7.37
CA GLY A 219 -3.43 -2.76 7.19
C GLY A 219 -2.02 -3.03 7.72
N TYR A 220 -1.90 -3.56 8.94
CA TYR A 220 -0.60 -3.88 9.53
C TYR A 220 0.11 -5.04 8.79
N THR A 221 -0.65 -6.01 8.30
CA THR A 221 -0.15 -7.10 7.46
C THR A 221 0.37 -6.63 6.13
N TYR A 222 -0.34 -5.72 5.48
CA TYR A 222 0.17 -5.06 4.28
C TYR A 222 1.47 -4.32 4.58
N CYS A 223 1.50 -3.49 5.64
CA CYS A 223 2.69 -2.71 6.00
C CYS A 223 3.89 -3.61 6.31
N GLY A 224 3.71 -4.63 7.15
CA GLY A 224 4.76 -5.57 7.53
C GLY A 224 5.30 -6.35 6.31
N LEU A 225 4.42 -6.98 5.52
CA LEU A 225 4.86 -7.73 4.34
C LEU A 225 5.55 -6.85 3.31
N ALA A 226 4.97 -5.69 2.97
CA ALA A 226 5.56 -4.77 2.00
C ALA A 226 6.94 -4.28 2.47
N THR A 227 7.11 -4.01 3.76
CA THR A 227 8.42 -3.65 4.31
C THR A 227 9.42 -4.79 4.17
N MET A 228 9.04 -6.02 4.53
CA MET A 228 9.89 -7.21 4.39
C MET A 228 10.31 -7.46 2.94
N ILE A 229 9.43 -7.20 1.98
CA ILE A 229 9.76 -7.24 0.55
C ILE A 229 10.77 -6.14 0.19
N LEU A 230 10.54 -4.91 0.63
CA LEU A 230 11.41 -3.77 0.31
C LEU A 230 12.83 -3.90 0.87
N ILE A 231 13.00 -4.60 2.00
CA ILE A 231 14.32 -4.89 2.59
C ILE A 231 14.88 -6.27 2.18
N ASN A 232 14.19 -7.00 1.29
CA ASN A 232 14.58 -8.32 0.80
C ASN A 232 14.73 -9.39 1.91
N GLU A 233 13.78 -9.41 2.84
CA GLU A 233 13.73 -10.34 3.97
C GLU A 233 12.40 -11.11 4.07
N VAL A 234 11.57 -11.08 3.03
CA VAL A 234 10.23 -11.72 3.00
C VAL A 234 10.25 -13.20 3.39
N ASP A 235 11.30 -13.94 3.03
CA ASP A 235 11.44 -15.38 3.30
C ASP A 235 11.58 -15.71 4.79
N ARG A 236 11.80 -14.70 5.65
CA ARG A 236 11.85 -14.89 7.09
C ARG A 236 10.46 -15.07 7.72
N LEU A 237 9.41 -14.56 7.08
CA LEU A 237 8.03 -14.69 7.56
C LEU A 237 7.52 -16.13 7.34
N ASN A 238 6.59 -16.59 8.19
CA ASN A 238 5.83 -17.80 7.89
C ASN A 238 4.78 -17.50 6.82
N LEU A 239 5.18 -17.61 5.55
CA LEU A 239 4.34 -17.27 4.39
C LEU A 239 3.12 -18.18 4.24
N ASP A 240 3.21 -19.45 4.65
CA ASP A 240 2.10 -20.41 4.58
C ASP A 240 0.96 -20.00 5.52
N SER A 241 1.28 -19.71 6.79
CA SER A 241 0.30 -19.21 7.75
C SER A 241 -0.27 -17.86 7.34
N LEU A 242 0.57 -16.98 6.78
CA LEU A 242 0.17 -15.66 6.31
C LEU A 242 -0.82 -15.76 5.15
N MET A 243 -0.53 -16.62 4.17
CA MET A 243 -1.41 -16.88 3.04
C MET A 243 -2.74 -17.43 3.52
N ASN A 244 -2.71 -18.44 4.39
CA ASN A 244 -3.91 -19.01 4.98
C ASN A 244 -4.74 -17.92 5.68
N TRP A 245 -4.11 -17.08 6.48
CA TRP A 245 -4.81 -16.00 7.17
C TRP A 245 -5.41 -14.97 6.21
N VAL A 246 -4.68 -14.58 5.15
CA VAL A 246 -5.14 -13.61 4.14
C VAL A 246 -6.39 -14.09 3.41
N VAL A 247 -6.41 -15.34 2.94
CA VAL A 247 -7.54 -15.85 2.15
C VAL A 247 -8.81 -15.99 2.99
N HIS A 248 -8.68 -16.29 4.30
CA HIS A 248 -9.80 -16.36 5.23
C HIS A 248 -10.35 -14.98 5.64
N ARG A 249 -9.85 -13.89 5.06
CA ARG A 249 -10.42 -12.55 5.21
C ARG A 249 -11.43 -12.19 4.14
N GLN A 250 -11.59 -13.00 3.09
CA GLN A 250 -12.68 -12.80 2.16
C GLN A 250 -13.99 -13.28 2.81
N GLY A 251 -14.93 -12.36 3.00
CA GLY A 251 -16.24 -12.62 3.59
C GLY A 251 -17.21 -13.25 2.59
N VAL A 252 -18.38 -13.67 3.10
CA VAL A 252 -19.48 -14.17 2.26
C VAL A 252 -20.10 -13.06 1.40
N GLU A 253 -19.91 -11.81 1.81
CA GLU A 253 -20.23 -10.58 1.10
C GLU A 253 -19.26 -10.29 -0.07
N MET A 254 -18.34 -11.22 -0.36
CA MET A 254 -17.33 -11.16 -1.43
C MET A 254 -16.28 -10.05 -1.30
N GLY A 255 -16.43 -9.12 -0.35
CA GLY A 255 -15.39 -8.18 0.08
C GLY A 255 -14.45 -8.76 1.14
N PHE A 256 -13.59 -7.92 1.69
CA PHE A 256 -12.62 -8.32 2.72
C PHE A 256 -12.91 -7.68 4.08
N GLN A 257 -12.71 -8.45 5.14
CA GLN A 257 -12.68 -7.95 6.52
C GLN A 257 -11.24 -7.71 6.98
N GLY A 258 -11.04 -6.69 7.81
CA GLY A 258 -9.70 -6.35 8.30
C GLY A 258 -9.10 -7.39 9.24
N ARG A 259 -9.96 -8.08 9.99
CA ARG A 259 -9.62 -9.00 11.09
C ARG A 259 -10.67 -10.09 11.25
N THR A 260 -10.32 -11.16 11.96
CA THR A 260 -11.22 -12.27 12.26
C THR A 260 -12.46 -11.77 13.02
N ASN A 261 -13.66 -12.23 12.63
CA ASN A 261 -14.96 -11.82 13.23
C ASN A 261 -15.24 -10.31 13.24
N LYS A 262 -14.75 -9.57 12.23
CA LYS A 262 -15.12 -8.17 11.96
C LYS A 262 -15.79 -8.07 10.60
N LEU A 263 -16.55 -6.98 10.43
CA LEU A 263 -17.33 -6.73 9.23
C LEU A 263 -16.44 -6.52 8.00
N VAL A 264 -17.01 -6.79 6.83
CA VAL A 264 -16.45 -6.44 5.53
C VAL A 264 -16.30 -4.91 5.40
N ASP A 265 -15.21 -4.45 4.77
CA ASP A 265 -14.98 -3.04 4.46
C ASP A 265 -14.24 -2.92 3.13
N GLY A 266 -14.74 -2.05 2.24
CA GLY A 266 -14.22 -1.84 0.91
C GLY A 266 -12.74 -1.41 0.88
N CYS A 267 -12.22 -0.77 1.93
CA CYS A 267 -10.80 -0.38 1.96
C CYS A 267 -9.82 -1.57 2.00
N TYR A 268 -10.24 -2.72 2.57
CA TYR A 268 -9.40 -3.91 2.64
C TYR A 268 -9.25 -4.64 1.30
N THR A 269 -10.06 -4.27 0.31
CA THR A 269 -9.85 -4.68 -1.09
C THR A 269 -8.42 -4.42 -1.52
N PHE A 270 -7.86 -3.25 -1.16
CA PHE A 270 -6.47 -2.95 -1.49
C PHE A 270 -5.47 -3.57 -0.52
N GLY A 271 -5.73 -3.56 0.79
CA GLY A 271 -4.81 -4.12 1.78
C GLY A 271 -4.46 -5.58 1.52
N ARG A 272 -5.23 -6.28 0.67
CA ARG A 272 -5.10 -7.73 0.40
C ARG A 272 -5.03 -8.14 -1.07
N GLN A 273 -5.61 -7.42 -2.03
CA GLN A 273 -5.52 -7.82 -3.44
C GLN A 273 -4.09 -7.92 -3.97
N PRO A 274 -3.15 -7.02 -3.63
CA PRO A 274 -1.75 -7.20 -3.98
C PRO A 274 -1.19 -8.50 -3.39
N LEU A 275 -1.54 -8.92 -2.16
CA LEU A 275 -0.98 -10.15 -1.57
C LEU A 275 -1.32 -11.42 -2.37
N VAL A 276 -2.55 -11.53 -2.89
CA VAL A 276 -2.96 -12.68 -3.70
C VAL A 276 -2.37 -12.62 -5.12
N PHE A 277 -2.27 -11.42 -5.71
CA PHE A 277 -1.62 -11.21 -7.02
C PHE A 277 -0.09 -11.37 -6.97
N TYR A 278 0.58 -10.86 -5.93
CA TYR A 278 2.02 -11.04 -5.69
C TYR A 278 2.35 -12.53 -5.48
N TYR A 279 1.45 -13.30 -4.87
CA TYR A 279 1.65 -14.75 -4.79
C TYR A 279 1.61 -15.41 -6.18
N LYS A 280 0.57 -15.16 -7.00
CA LYS A 280 0.48 -15.79 -8.32
C LYS A 280 1.59 -15.37 -9.30
N GLU A 281 1.99 -14.10 -9.30
CA GLU A 281 2.91 -13.54 -10.31
C GLU A 281 4.39 -13.51 -9.88
N PHE A 282 4.69 -13.47 -8.57
CA PHE A 282 6.08 -13.32 -8.08
C PHE A 282 6.51 -14.42 -7.12
N ILE A 283 5.72 -14.75 -6.10
CA ILE A 283 6.12 -15.76 -5.10
C ILE A 283 5.94 -17.18 -5.63
N GLN A 284 4.89 -17.49 -6.39
CA GLN A 284 4.67 -18.83 -6.93
C GLN A 284 5.71 -19.22 -7.99
N PRO A 285 6.16 -18.34 -8.91
CA PRO A 285 7.30 -18.63 -9.78
C PRO A 285 8.63 -18.71 -9.02
N MET A 286 8.82 -17.94 -7.95
CA MET A 286 10.04 -17.95 -7.13
C MET A 286 10.12 -19.20 -6.25
N ILE A 287 9.01 -19.60 -5.62
CA ILE A 287 8.86 -20.88 -4.93
C ILE A 287 9.00 -22.03 -5.93
N TRP A 288 8.41 -21.94 -7.13
CA TRP A 288 8.61 -22.96 -8.17
C TRP A 288 10.06 -23.05 -8.64
N TYR A 289 10.77 -21.93 -8.77
CA TYR A 289 12.21 -21.87 -9.09
C TYR A 289 13.09 -22.45 -7.98
N LEU A 290 12.76 -22.15 -6.71
CA LEU A 290 13.45 -22.69 -5.53
C LEU A 290 13.14 -24.19 -5.34
N MET A 291 11.91 -24.62 -5.63
CA MET A 291 11.51 -26.03 -5.63
C MET A 291 12.15 -26.79 -6.80
N GLU A 292 12.27 -26.21 -8.00
CA GLU A 292 12.99 -26.83 -9.14
C GLU A 292 14.49 -26.98 -8.85
N HIS A 293 15.14 -26.00 -8.20
CA HIS A 293 16.55 -26.11 -7.80
C HIS A 293 16.79 -27.07 -6.64
N HIS A 294 15.88 -27.16 -5.66
CA HIS A 294 15.96 -28.19 -4.62
C HIS A 294 15.60 -29.60 -5.13
N MET A 295 14.71 -29.71 -6.13
CA MET A 295 14.28 -30.98 -6.72
C MET A 295 15.21 -31.44 -7.86
N CYS A 296 16.07 -30.58 -8.40
CA CYS A 296 17.13 -30.97 -9.34
C CYS A 296 18.14 -31.95 -8.70
N HIS A 297 18.26 -31.94 -7.36
CA HIS A 297 19.02 -32.95 -6.63
C HIS A 297 18.33 -34.31 -6.48
N LYS A 298 17.07 -34.45 -6.90
CA LYS A 298 16.31 -35.73 -6.86
C LYS A 298 15.58 -35.96 -8.18
N GLY A 299 16.34 -35.97 -9.26
CA GLY A 299 15.89 -36.02 -10.65
C GLY A 299 14.64 -36.87 -10.89
N GLN A 300 13.55 -36.20 -11.28
CA GLN A 300 12.45 -36.74 -12.07
C GLN A 300 11.63 -35.57 -12.64
N MET A 301 11.67 -35.38 -13.97
CA MET A 301 10.72 -34.52 -14.68
C MET A 301 10.20 -35.25 -15.92
N LYS A 302 8.88 -35.24 -16.10
CA LYS A 302 8.22 -35.31 -17.41
C LYS A 302 7.35 -34.07 -17.58
N ILE A 303 7.69 -33.29 -18.60
CA ILE A 303 7.15 -31.98 -18.94
C ILE A 303 6.05 -32.16 -19.99
N THR A 304 4.87 -31.54 -19.82
CA THR A 304 3.84 -31.46 -20.88
C THR A 304 3.23 -30.05 -21.02
N ARG A 305 3.25 -29.60 -22.27
CA ARG A 305 2.40 -28.62 -23.01
C ARG A 305 2.06 -27.22 -22.46
N ASN A 306 2.14 -26.92 -21.16
CA ASN A 306 1.99 -25.54 -20.64
C ASN A 306 3.25 -24.67 -20.84
N MET A 307 4.37 -25.28 -21.26
CA MET A 307 5.63 -24.58 -21.53
C MET A 307 5.58 -23.63 -22.73
N LEU A 308 4.63 -23.75 -23.67
CA LEU A 308 4.62 -22.88 -24.86
C LEU A 308 4.08 -21.47 -24.54
N MET A 309 3.09 -21.36 -23.66
CA MET A 309 2.55 -20.08 -23.21
C MET A 309 3.54 -19.40 -22.23
N MET A 310 4.17 -20.19 -21.36
CA MET A 310 5.25 -19.72 -20.47
C MET A 310 6.50 -19.29 -21.25
N LYS A 311 6.86 -19.95 -22.36
CA LYS A 311 7.97 -19.51 -23.24
C LYS A 311 7.68 -18.20 -23.96
N VAL A 312 6.44 -17.86 -24.27
CA VAL A 312 6.08 -16.58 -24.91
C VAL A 312 6.12 -15.44 -23.89
N ILE A 313 5.64 -15.68 -22.66
CA ILE A 313 5.70 -14.70 -21.56
C ILE A 313 7.15 -14.53 -21.07
N LEU A 314 7.90 -15.63 -20.85
CA LEU A 314 9.34 -15.55 -20.54
C LEU A 314 10.15 -14.94 -21.67
N LYS A 315 9.88 -15.21 -22.95
CA LYS A 315 10.60 -14.52 -24.05
C LYS A 315 10.32 -13.02 -24.05
N THR A 316 9.12 -12.58 -23.67
CA THR A 316 8.77 -11.16 -23.63
C THR A 316 9.43 -10.46 -22.44
N VAL A 317 9.39 -11.09 -21.26
CA VAL A 317 9.98 -10.58 -20.02
C VAL A 317 11.52 -10.69 -20.03
N MET A 318 12.09 -11.79 -20.52
CA MET A 318 13.54 -11.92 -20.70
C MET A 318 14.09 -10.99 -21.78
N LYS A 319 13.34 -10.67 -22.85
CA LYS A 319 13.80 -9.68 -23.84
C LYS A 319 13.84 -8.26 -23.25
N MET A 320 12.94 -7.94 -22.29
CA MET A 320 13.01 -6.71 -21.50
C MET A 320 14.17 -6.69 -20.48
N ILE A 321 14.49 -7.85 -19.88
CA ILE A 321 15.61 -7.98 -18.92
C ILE A 321 16.98 -8.03 -19.64
N LEU A 322 17.08 -8.73 -20.78
CA LEU A 322 18.27 -8.75 -21.62
C LEU A 322 18.53 -7.39 -22.27
N MET A 323 17.50 -6.61 -22.61
CA MET A 323 17.70 -5.21 -23.04
C MET A 323 18.34 -4.34 -21.95
N ARG A 324 18.01 -4.57 -20.66
CA ARG A 324 18.70 -3.90 -19.54
C ARG A 324 20.15 -4.35 -19.34
N THR A 325 20.49 -5.57 -19.73
CA THR A 325 21.86 -6.11 -19.59
C THR A 325 22.74 -5.74 -20.79
N ALA A 326 22.19 -5.72 -22.01
CA ALA A 326 22.88 -5.28 -23.22
C ALA A 326 23.19 -3.77 -23.22
N MET A 327 22.30 -2.94 -22.63
CA MET A 327 22.54 -1.50 -22.49
C MET A 327 23.62 -1.14 -21.45
N ARG A 328 24.07 -2.08 -20.61
CA ARG A 328 25.20 -1.86 -19.69
C ARG A 328 26.57 -2.12 -20.32
N ILE A 329 26.65 -2.76 -21.49
CA ILE A 329 27.94 -3.06 -22.16
C ILE A 329 28.28 -2.03 -23.26
N GLN A 330 27.33 -1.23 -23.73
CA GLN A 330 27.60 -0.17 -24.74
C GLN A 330 27.75 1.26 -24.18
N GLY A 331 27.72 1.45 -22.86
CA GLY A 331 27.81 2.78 -22.23
C GLY A 331 29.21 3.41 -22.14
N VAL A 332 30.27 2.75 -22.63
CA VAL A 332 31.66 3.27 -22.55
C VAL A 332 32.17 3.83 -23.89
N ILE A 333 31.43 3.69 -24.99
CA ILE A 333 31.77 4.26 -26.30
C ILE A 333 30.42 4.65 -26.92
N THR A 334 29.95 5.89 -26.95
CA THR A 334 30.43 6.98 -27.78
C THR A 334 29.60 8.23 -27.44
N LYS A 335 30.24 9.38 -27.25
CA LYS A 335 29.59 10.69 -27.36
C LYS A 335 29.30 10.98 -28.84
N SER A 336 28.20 11.71 -29.10
CA SER A 336 27.92 12.56 -30.27
C SER A 336 26.78 12.12 -31.23
N ILE A 337 25.78 13.02 -31.35
CA ILE A 337 24.90 13.32 -32.50
C ILE A 337 23.54 12.56 -32.62
N ILE A 338 22.48 13.39 -32.70
CA ILE A 338 21.07 13.22 -33.18
C ILE A 338 19.94 12.93 -32.16
N ARG A 339 18.86 13.69 -32.40
CA ARG A 339 17.61 13.98 -31.67
C ARG A 339 16.61 12.81 -31.54
N GLN A 340 15.77 12.95 -30.50
CA GLN A 340 14.35 12.54 -30.36
C GLN A 340 14.00 11.15 -29.77
N PRO A 341 12.79 10.98 -29.19
CA PRO A 341 12.61 10.62 -27.77
C PRO A 341 11.85 9.29 -27.57
N MET A 342 11.92 8.70 -26.37
CA MET A 342 10.78 8.10 -25.62
C MET A 342 11.22 7.14 -24.50
N LEU A 343 10.49 7.29 -23.37
CA LEU A 343 9.99 6.24 -22.47
C LEU A 343 11.00 5.32 -21.77
N ALA A 344 11.30 5.65 -20.51
CA ALA A 344 11.69 4.68 -19.49
C ALA A 344 11.18 5.13 -18.10
N GLY A 345 10.18 4.44 -17.54
CA GLY A 345 9.68 4.76 -16.19
C GLY A 345 8.69 3.77 -15.56
N GLY A 346 8.54 2.56 -16.09
CA GLY A 346 7.36 1.72 -15.81
C GLY A 346 7.37 0.77 -14.61
N PHE A 347 8.48 0.57 -13.87
CA PHE A 347 8.54 -0.53 -12.88
C PHE A 347 8.54 -0.11 -11.41
N ASN A 348 9.01 1.10 -11.06
CA ASN A 348 8.91 1.58 -9.67
C ASN A 348 7.50 2.04 -9.29
N ARG A 349 6.62 2.36 -10.25
CA ARG A 349 5.28 2.89 -10.00
C ARG A 349 4.30 1.88 -9.37
N PHE A 350 4.51 0.57 -9.54
CA PHE A 350 3.55 -0.45 -9.09
C PHE A 350 3.69 -0.83 -7.61
N LEU A 351 4.90 -0.76 -7.05
CA LEU A 351 5.18 -1.12 -5.64
C LEU A 351 4.68 -0.06 -4.64
N ILE A 352 4.58 1.20 -5.09
CA ILE A 352 4.28 2.38 -4.27
C ILE A 352 2.76 2.66 -4.20
N ALA A 353 1.97 2.05 -5.08
CA ALA A 353 0.77 2.72 -5.57
C ALA A 353 -0.36 2.98 -4.56
N SER A 354 -0.70 2.16 -3.56
CA SER A 354 -2.11 2.25 -3.10
C SER A 354 -2.44 2.04 -1.60
N ALA A 355 -1.51 2.28 -0.68
CA ALA A 355 -1.80 2.22 0.77
C ALA A 355 -2.62 3.45 1.27
N CYS A 356 -3.96 3.44 1.14
CA CYS A 356 -4.75 4.68 1.18
C CYS A 356 -5.98 4.75 2.12
N ARG A 357 -6.20 3.87 3.10
CA ARG A 357 -7.26 4.16 4.10
C ARG A 357 -7.01 3.59 5.50
N ASP A 358 -6.28 2.49 5.58
CA ASP A 358 -6.02 1.78 6.84
C ASP A 358 -5.19 2.57 7.86
N MET A 359 -4.27 3.44 7.42
CA MET A 359 -3.45 4.22 8.36
C MET A 359 -4.26 5.24 9.15
N CYS A 360 -5.34 5.79 8.57
CA CYS A 360 -6.16 6.81 9.22
C CYS A 360 -7.24 6.20 10.14
N SER A 361 -7.78 5.01 9.82
CA SER A 361 -8.72 4.30 10.71
C SER A 361 -8.02 3.71 11.94
N CYS A 362 -6.75 3.29 11.83
CA CYS A 362 -5.91 2.95 12.98
C CYS A 362 -5.52 4.19 13.79
N ALA A 363 -5.08 5.28 13.15
CA ALA A 363 -4.71 6.53 13.87
C ALA A 363 -5.89 7.13 14.66
N ARG A 364 -7.12 7.05 14.13
CA ARG A 364 -8.33 7.47 14.87
C ARG A 364 -8.58 6.65 16.13
N ARG A 365 -8.18 5.37 16.18
CA ARG A 365 -8.34 4.53 17.38
C ARG A 365 -7.24 4.77 18.40
N SER A 366 -5.99 4.98 17.97
CA SER A 366 -4.88 5.28 18.90
C SER A 366 -5.11 6.58 19.68
N LEU A 367 -5.70 7.61 19.05
CA LEU A 367 -6.04 8.86 19.72
C LEU A 367 -7.28 8.80 20.64
N MET A 368 -8.13 7.77 20.50
CA MET A 368 -9.29 7.61 21.39
C MET A 368 -8.97 6.88 22.68
N VAL A 369 -7.94 6.02 22.70
CA VAL A 369 -7.54 5.27 23.91
C VAL A 369 -7.02 6.20 25.01
N ASP A 370 -6.41 7.34 24.66
CA ASP A 370 -5.93 8.33 25.64
C ASP A 370 -7.03 9.26 26.20
N SER A 371 -8.27 9.20 25.66
CA SER A 371 -9.37 10.08 26.09
C SER A 371 -10.38 9.43 27.06
N GLU A 372 -10.24 8.13 27.35
CA GLU A 372 -11.11 7.41 28.30
C GLU A 372 -10.46 7.17 29.68
N THR A 373 -9.30 7.78 29.95
CA THR A 373 -8.67 7.79 31.29
C THR A 373 -8.32 9.20 31.75
N SER A 374 -9.36 10.01 31.98
CA SER A 374 -9.28 11.20 32.85
C SER A 374 -10.61 11.48 33.51
#